data_AF-A0A496AD53-F1
#
_entry.id   AF-A0A496AD53-F1
#
_cell.length_a   1.000
_cell.length_b   1.000
_cell.length_c   1.000
_cell.angle_alpha   90.00
_cell.angle_beta   90.00
_cell.angle_gamma   90.00
#
_symmetry.space_group_name_H-M   'P 1'
#
loop_
_entity.id
_entity.type
_entity.pdbx_description
1 polymer ?
#
loop_
_entity_poly.entity_id
_entity_poly.type
_entity_poly.pdbx_seq_one_letter_code
_entity_poly.pdbx_strand_id
1 'polypeptide(L)'
;MNPWKKEMKKIAILLLTVSLTLIGLSNSYTEDEDFDARSASDVNTDGFVNILDLTFIASHFGATPTADQIPNPDINRDGTVNILDLVLAGSYFGKTSGIPFEVTDATFDDIVLGSELPIVVEFKSEF
;
A
#
# COMPACT_ATOMS: atom_id res chain seq x y z
N MET A 1 46.55 -26.16 -17.38
CA MET A 1 45.22 -25.57 -17.09
C MET A 1 45.30 -24.92 -15.72
N ASN A 2 45.15 -23.59 -15.60
CA ASN A 2 45.41 -22.89 -14.33
C ASN A 2 44.31 -23.22 -13.30
N PRO A 3 44.62 -23.88 -12.18
CA PRO A 3 43.62 -24.43 -11.25
C PRO A 3 42.74 -23.34 -10.65
N TRP A 4 43.31 -22.16 -10.39
CA TRP A 4 42.65 -20.97 -9.88
C TRP A 4 41.52 -20.46 -10.78
N LYS A 5 41.62 -20.65 -12.11
CA LYS A 5 40.54 -20.26 -13.03
C LYS A 5 39.28 -21.11 -12.88
N LYS A 6 39.41 -22.36 -12.42
CA LYS A 6 38.25 -23.24 -12.15
C LYS A 6 37.53 -22.81 -10.88
N GLU A 7 38.28 -22.45 -9.84
CA GLU A 7 37.69 -21.99 -8.57
C GLU A 7 37.06 -20.60 -8.69
N MET A 8 37.69 -19.66 -9.41
CA MET A 8 37.09 -18.34 -9.66
C MET A 8 35.77 -18.41 -10.45
N LYS A 9 35.64 -19.34 -11.40
CA LYS A 9 34.38 -19.54 -12.15
C LYS A 9 33.25 -20.04 -11.26
N LYS A 10 33.54 -20.95 -10.31
CA LYS A 10 32.53 -21.44 -9.35
C LYS A 10 32.06 -20.32 -8.42
N ILE A 11 33.00 -19.50 -7.91
CA ILE A 11 32.67 -18.35 -7.05
C ILE A 11 31.81 -17.33 -7.82
N ALA A 12 32.16 -17.03 -9.07
CA ALA A 12 31.37 -16.13 -9.91
C ALA A 12 29.93 -16.63 -10.14
N ILE A 13 29.76 -17.93 -10.41
CA ILE A 13 28.44 -18.55 -10.58
C ILE A 13 27.64 -18.50 -9.27
N LEU A 14 28.28 -18.78 -8.13
CA LEU A 14 27.64 -18.72 -6.81
C LEU A 14 27.12 -17.30 -6.50
N LEU A 15 27.93 -16.27 -6.74
CA LEU A 15 27.53 -14.87 -6.54
C LEU A 15 26.36 -14.47 -7.45
N LEU A 16 26.35 -14.96 -8.69
CA LEU A 16 25.29 -14.68 -9.65
C LEU A 16 23.97 -15.37 -9.25
N THR A 17 24.03 -16.63 -8.78
CA THR A 17 22.85 -17.33 -8.27
C THR A 17 22.31 -16.71 -7.00
N VAL A 18 23.19 -16.27 -6.08
CA VAL A 18 22.77 -15.58 -4.85
C VAL A 18 22.10 -14.25 -5.16
N SER A 19 22.65 -13.47 -6.10
CA SER A 19 22.04 -12.21 -6.55
C SER A 19 20.68 -12.44 -7.18
N LEU A 20 20.55 -13.47 -8.03
CA LEU A 20 19.29 -13.81 -8.69
C LEU A 20 18.23 -14.28 -7.69
N THR A 21 18.61 -15.05 -6.66
CA THR A 21 17.69 -15.43 -5.57
C THR A 21 17.29 -14.23 -4.70
N LEU A 22 18.18 -13.26 -4.49
CA LEU A 22 17.88 -12.05 -3.72
C LEU A 22 16.84 -11.17 -4.44
N ILE A 23 16.97 -11.03 -5.76
CA ILE A 23 16.00 -10.33 -6.61
C ILE A 23 14.67 -11.07 -6.65
N GLY A 24 14.68 -12.41 -6.61
CA GLY A 24 13.46 -13.21 -6.53
C GLY A 24 12.69 -13.02 -5.23
N LEU A 25 13.39 -12.84 -4.11
CA LEU A 25 12.77 -12.65 -2.79
C LEU A 25 12.07 -11.29 -2.63
N SER A 26 12.58 -10.21 -3.24
CA SER A 26 11.91 -8.89 -3.17
C SER A 26 10.55 -8.88 -3.87
N ASN A 27 10.40 -9.65 -4.95
CA ASN A 27 9.17 -9.65 -5.74
C ASN A 27 8.00 -10.35 -5.02
N SER A 28 8.29 -11.23 -4.04
CA SER A 28 7.29 -11.96 -3.25
C SER A 28 6.72 -11.19 -2.04
N TYR A 29 7.16 -9.96 -1.77
CA TYR A 29 6.70 -9.14 -0.63
C TYR A 29 5.72 -8.02 -1.01
N THR A 30 5.13 -8.05 -2.21
CA THR A 30 4.38 -6.92 -2.79
C THR A 30 2.91 -6.81 -2.36
N GLU A 31 2.37 -7.72 -1.55
CA GLU A 31 0.96 -7.64 -1.11
C GLU A 31 0.73 -6.54 -0.05
N ASP A 32 1.71 -6.24 0.80
CA ASP A 32 1.55 -5.26 1.88
C ASP A 32 1.67 -3.79 1.39
N GLU A 33 2.43 -3.54 0.31
CA GLU A 33 2.58 -2.17 -0.23
C GLU A 33 1.30 -1.62 -0.87
N ASP A 34 0.44 -2.49 -1.42
CA ASP A 34 -0.85 -2.07 -1.98
C ASP A 34 -1.82 -1.60 -0.89
N PHE A 35 -1.73 -2.19 0.31
CA PHE A 35 -2.56 -1.78 1.45
C PHE A 35 -2.20 -0.38 1.93
N ASP A 36 -0.92 -0.12 2.17
CA ASP A 36 -0.46 1.18 2.71
C ASP A 36 -0.77 2.32 1.73
N ALA A 37 -0.52 2.10 0.43
CA ALA A 37 -0.83 3.09 -0.61
C ALA A 37 -2.34 3.33 -0.76
N ARG A 38 -3.16 2.27 -0.70
CA ARG A 38 -4.63 2.37 -0.73
C ARG A 38 -5.16 3.08 0.51
N SER A 39 -4.63 2.78 1.69
CA SER A 39 -5.01 3.41 2.95
C SER A 39 -4.65 4.89 2.96
N ALA A 40 -3.45 5.25 2.52
CA ALA A 40 -3.02 6.64 2.39
C ALA A 40 -3.86 7.44 1.39
N SER A 41 -4.48 6.77 0.41
CA SER A 41 -5.34 7.40 -0.60
C SER A 41 -6.73 7.80 -0.05
N ASP A 42 -7.16 7.23 1.08
CA ASP A 42 -8.33 7.67 1.86
C ASP A 42 -7.87 8.71 2.88
N VAL A 43 -7.58 9.90 2.37
CA VAL A 43 -6.92 10.97 3.12
C VAL A 43 -7.85 11.56 4.19
N ASN A 44 -9.17 11.50 3.98
CA ASN A 44 -10.15 11.97 4.94
C ASN A 44 -10.58 10.89 5.95
N THR A 45 -10.11 9.65 5.78
CA THR A 45 -10.34 8.48 6.65
C THR A 45 -11.82 8.09 6.79
N ASP A 46 -12.61 8.31 5.73
CA ASP A 46 -14.04 7.97 5.71
C ASP A 46 -14.34 6.51 5.31
N GLY A 47 -13.29 5.76 4.95
CA GLY A 47 -13.36 4.37 4.55
C GLY A 47 -13.42 4.16 3.03
N PHE A 48 -13.56 5.21 2.22
CA PHE A 48 -13.71 5.15 0.78
C PHE A 48 -12.82 6.14 0.06
N VAL A 49 -11.95 5.64 -0.82
CA VAL A 49 -11.19 6.51 -1.73
C VAL A 49 -12.14 7.05 -2.80
N ASN A 50 -12.50 8.33 -2.71
CA ASN A 50 -13.50 8.96 -3.56
C ASN A 50 -13.14 10.40 -3.92
N ILE A 51 -14.10 11.14 -4.51
CA ILE A 51 -13.84 12.51 -5.00
C ILE A 51 -13.46 13.45 -3.86
N LEU A 52 -13.90 13.19 -2.63
CA LEU A 52 -13.58 14.00 -1.45
C LEU A 52 -12.07 13.97 -1.17
N ASP A 53 -11.42 12.80 -1.26
CA ASP A 53 -9.97 12.67 -1.09
C ASP A 53 -9.20 13.41 -2.17
N LEU A 54 -9.59 13.23 -3.44
CA LEU A 54 -8.97 13.93 -4.55
C LEU A 54 -9.12 15.44 -4.41
N THR A 55 -10.28 15.94 -3.99
CA THR A 55 -10.47 17.38 -3.74
C THR A 55 -9.65 17.88 -2.57
N PHE A 56 -9.45 17.08 -1.51
CA PHE A 56 -8.59 17.44 -0.38
C PHE A 56 -7.13 17.55 -0.81
N ILE A 57 -6.61 16.60 -1.59
CA ILE A 57 -5.24 16.67 -2.13
C ILE A 57 -5.11 17.89 -3.05
N ALA A 58 -6.05 18.07 -3.98
CA ALA A 58 -6.03 19.17 -4.95
C ALA A 58 -6.09 20.56 -4.27
N SER A 59 -6.80 20.70 -3.15
CA SER A 59 -6.84 21.98 -2.42
C SER A 59 -5.49 22.38 -1.79
N HIS A 60 -4.53 21.44 -1.71
CA HIS A 60 -3.19 21.65 -1.19
C HIS A 60 -2.10 21.59 -2.27
N PHE A 61 -2.46 21.62 -3.56
CA PHE A 61 -1.52 21.51 -4.67
C PHE A 61 -0.37 22.54 -4.58
N GLY A 62 0.87 22.05 -4.65
CA GLY A 62 2.10 22.84 -4.52
C GLY A 62 2.56 23.07 -3.07
N ALA A 63 1.87 22.52 -2.06
CA ALA A 63 2.28 22.61 -0.67
C ALA A 63 3.43 21.65 -0.34
N THR A 64 4.15 21.96 0.75
CA THR A 64 5.18 21.11 1.36
C THR A 64 4.76 20.84 2.81
N PRO A 65 3.82 19.90 3.04
CA PRO A 65 3.31 19.60 4.38
C PRO A 65 4.42 19.02 5.27
N THR A 66 4.28 19.19 6.58
CA THR A 66 5.19 18.53 7.53
C THR A 66 4.90 17.03 7.59
N ALA A 67 5.89 16.23 7.97
CA ALA A 67 5.73 14.78 8.05
C ALA A 67 4.61 14.34 9.01
N ASP A 68 4.34 15.14 10.05
CA ASP A 68 3.34 14.94 11.09
C ASP A 68 1.98 15.60 10.81
N GLN A 69 1.78 16.24 9.65
CA GLN A 69 0.49 16.82 9.29
C GLN A 69 -0.58 15.71 9.19
N ILE A 70 -1.74 15.92 9.82
CA ILE A 70 -2.89 15.02 9.76
C ILE A 70 -4.15 15.85 9.51
N PRO A 71 -4.93 15.58 8.45
CA PRO A 71 -4.62 14.67 7.34
C PRO A 71 -3.50 15.19 6.42
N ASN A 72 -2.71 14.28 5.83
CA ASN A 72 -1.57 14.64 4.99
C ASN A 72 -1.90 14.51 3.48
N PRO A 73 -1.90 15.61 2.70
CA PRO A 73 -2.17 15.58 1.27
C PRO A 73 -1.00 15.09 0.40
N ASP A 74 0.23 15.03 0.94
CA ASP A 74 1.41 14.44 0.30
C ASP A 74 1.43 12.95 0.65
N ILE A 75 0.65 12.18 -0.11
CA ILE A 75 0.37 10.78 0.22
C ILE A 75 1.51 9.85 -0.21
N ASN A 76 2.35 10.28 -1.16
CA ASN A 76 3.57 9.55 -1.54
C ASN A 76 4.79 9.93 -0.68
N ARG A 77 4.66 10.94 0.18
CA ARG A 77 5.68 11.42 1.13
C ARG A 77 6.97 11.90 0.46
N ASP A 78 6.86 12.48 -0.75
CA ASP A 78 8.01 13.04 -1.49
C ASP A 78 8.34 14.49 -1.09
N GLY A 79 7.51 15.10 -0.24
CA GLY A 79 7.66 16.45 0.27
C GLY A 79 6.94 17.51 -0.55
N THR A 80 6.26 17.16 -1.64
CA THR A 80 5.52 18.12 -2.47
C THR A 80 4.18 17.56 -2.90
N VAL A 81 3.08 18.21 -2.47
CA VAL A 81 1.75 17.87 -2.97
C VAL A 81 1.66 18.23 -4.45
N ASN A 82 1.59 17.24 -5.32
CA ASN A 82 1.59 17.45 -6.76
C ASN A 82 0.70 16.45 -7.50
N ILE A 83 0.89 16.32 -8.81
CA ILE A 83 0.09 15.42 -9.64
C ILE A 83 0.32 13.94 -9.30
N LEU A 84 1.48 13.59 -8.76
CA LEU A 84 1.81 12.22 -8.36
C LEU A 84 0.91 11.75 -7.21
N ASP A 85 0.60 12.61 -6.24
CA ASP A 85 -0.35 12.31 -5.16
C ASP A 85 -1.76 12.07 -5.71
N LEU A 86 -2.22 12.94 -6.62
CA LEU A 86 -3.53 12.80 -7.25
C LEU A 86 -3.61 11.52 -8.12
N VAL A 87 -2.53 11.17 -8.82
CA VAL A 87 -2.47 9.94 -9.62
C VAL A 87 -2.48 8.71 -8.72
N LEU A 88 -1.77 8.74 -7.59
CA LEU A 88 -1.76 7.65 -6.62
C LEU A 88 -3.17 7.46 -6.03
N ALA A 89 -3.79 8.52 -5.51
CA ALA A 89 -5.18 8.45 -5.01
C ALA A 89 -6.15 7.97 -6.11
N GLY A 90 -6.00 8.48 -7.32
CA GLY A 90 -6.80 8.08 -8.48
C GLY A 90 -6.70 6.60 -8.84
N SER A 91 -5.55 5.96 -8.62
CA SER A 91 -5.39 4.51 -8.87
C SER A 91 -6.23 3.64 -7.94
N TYR A 92 -6.64 4.18 -6.79
CA TYR A 92 -7.50 3.52 -5.81
C TYR A 92 -8.95 4.03 -5.80
N PHE A 93 -9.35 4.88 -6.76
CA PHE A 93 -10.69 5.47 -6.77
C PHE A 93 -11.80 4.40 -6.76
N GLY A 94 -12.78 4.58 -5.86
CA GLY A 94 -13.90 3.67 -5.64
C GLY A 94 -13.55 2.42 -4.84
N LYS A 95 -12.32 2.29 -4.33
CA LYS A 95 -11.92 1.25 -3.40
C LYS A 95 -12.23 1.69 -1.97
N THR A 96 -12.52 0.72 -1.11
CA THR A 96 -12.45 0.94 0.34
C THR A 96 -10.98 1.05 0.76
N SER A 97 -10.68 1.66 1.91
CA SER A 97 -9.32 1.77 2.48
C SER A 97 -9.02 0.76 3.58
N GLY A 98 -10.07 0.17 4.16
CA GLY A 98 -9.96 -0.77 5.27
C GLY A 98 -9.21 -2.06 4.95
N ILE A 99 -8.71 -2.71 6.00
CA ILE A 99 -8.19 -4.08 5.92
C ILE A 99 -9.34 -5.03 5.54
N PRO A 100 -9.20 -5.85 4.49
CA PRO A 100 -10.18 -6.89 4.23
C PRO A 100 -10.13 -7.91 5.38
N PHE A 101 -11.24 -8.00 6.12
CA PHE A 101 -11.39 -8.95 7.21
C PHE A 101 -12.70 -9.73 7.00
N GLU A 102 -12.59 -11.07 6.96
CA GLU A 102 -13.76 -11.94 6.84
C GLU A 102 -14.43 -12.06 8.22
N VAL A 103 -15.65 -11.55 8.34
CA VAL A 103 -16.45 -11.63 9.55
C VAL A 103 -17.28 -12.92 9.52
N THR A 104 -17.27 -13.66 10.63
CA THR A 104 -18.11 -14.86 10.82
C THR A 104 -19.27 -14.54 11.76
N ASP A 105 -20.32 -15.36 11.76
CA ASP A 105 -21.42 -15.23 12.75
C ASP A 105 -20.91 -15.21 14.20
N ALA A 106 -19.83 -15.95 14.48
CA ALA A 106 -19.25 -16.00 15.83
C ALA A 106 -18.47 -14.73 16.21
N THR A 107 -18.06 -13.91 15.24
CA THR A 107 -17.23 -12.72 15.44
C THR A 107 -17.95 -11.41 15.10
N PHE A 108 -19.17 -11.48 14.56
CA PHE A 108 -19.93 -10.31 14.11
C PHE A 108 -20.23 -9.32 15.23
N ASP A 109 -20.69 -9.81 16.39
CA ASP A 109 -21.04 -8.93 17.50
C ASP A 109 -19.81 -8.17 18.03
N ASP A 110 -18.70 -8.87 18.22
CA ASP A 110 -17.47 -8.29 18.76
C ASP A 110 -16.79 -7.33 17.77
N ILE A 111 -16.82 -7.65 16.47
CA ILE A 111 -16.08 -6.89 15.44
C ILE A 111 -16.93 -5.78 14.83
N VAL A 112 -18.19 -6.05 14.53
CA VAL A 112 -19.06 -5.10 13.82
C VAL A 112 -19.88 -4.27 14.79
N LEU A 113 -20.62 -4.90 15.70
CA LEU A 113 -21.51 -4.18 16.62
C LEU A 113 -20.75 -3.46 17.74
N GLY A 114 -19.58 -4.00 18.15
CA GLY A 114 -18.71 -3.42 19.17
C GLY A 114 -17.74 -2.34 18.67
N SER A 115 -17.72 -2.02 17.38
CA SER A 115 -16.73 -1.10 16.82
C SER A 115 -16.99 0.37 17.17
N GLU A 116 -15.93 1.05 17.60
CA GLU A 116 -15.89 2.51 17.76
C GLU A 116 -15.49 3.24 16.46
N LEU A 117 -15.05 2.49 15.45
CA LEU A 117 -14.62 2.99 14.14
C LEU A 117 -15.64 2.60 13.05
N PRO A 118 -15.77 3.39 11.97
CA PRO A 118 -16.59 3.01 10.83
C PRO A 118 -16.08 1.71 10.19
N ILE A 119 -16.98 0.77 9.95
CA ILE A 119 -16.69 -0.50 9.28
C ILE A 119 -17.59 -0.63 8.06
N VAL A 120 -17.00 -0.96 6.92
CA VAL A 120 -17.73 -1.33 5.70
C VAL A 120 -17.89 -2.85 5.71
N VAL A 121 -19.14 -3.32 5.77
CA VAL A 121 -19.47 -4.75 5.67
C VAL A 121 -19.96 -5.04 4.26
N GLU A 122 -19.22 -5.86 3.52
CA GLU A 122 -19.62 -6.37 2.22
C GLU A 122 -20.07 -7.83 2.36
N PHE A 123 -21.34 -8.11 2.06
CA PHE A 123 -21.85 -9.47 2.03
C PHE A 123 -21.54 -10.10 0.66
N LYS A 124 -20.58 -11.03 0.62
CA LYS A 124 -20.36 -11.85 -0.57
C LYS A 124 -21.53 -12.82 -0.72
N SER A 125 -22.30 -12.69 -1.80
CA SER A 125 -23.32 -13.69 -2.13
C SER A 125 -22.68 -14.82 -2.94
N GLU A 126 -22.82 -16.07 -2.52
CA GLU A 126 -22.28 -17.24 -3.25
C GLU A 126 -23.19 -17.73 -4.40
N PHE A 127 -23.90 -16.84 -5.09
CA PHE A 127 -24.78 -17.21 -6.21
C PHE A 127 -24.08 -17.13 -7.56
#